data_AF-A0A3P7NBI0-F1
#
_entry.id   AF-A0A3P7NBI0-F1
#
_cell.length_a   1.000
_cell.length_b   1.000
_cell.length_c   1.000
_cell.angle_alpha   90.00
_cell.angle_beta   90.00
_cell.angle_gamma   90.00
#
_symmetry.space_group_name_H-M   'P 1'
#
loop_
_entity.id
_entity.type
_entity.pdbx_description
1 polymer ?
#
loop_
_entity_poly.entity_id
_entity_poly.type
_entity_poly.pdbx_seq_one_letter_code
_entity_poly.pdbx_strand_id
1 'polypeptide(L)'
;MRFRHPSGDIASLVLVYRAYLKITKSGKKQQPENGLSNGTAAGKDHRLAKKTWCRDNFLNASRLATALKVRAQLKSIVHGSGLGHMRSCGEDLDSLTRAFFEVAFSDQVAVLASRADQEKSTLPYYDPLNAPKARRRQ
;
A
#
# COMPACT_ATOMS: atom_id res chain seq x y z
N MET A 1 14.97 4.90 -1.79
CA MET A 1 14.13 5.26 -0.61
C MET A 1 13.10 6.38 -0.89
N ARG A 2 12.62 6.58 -2.13
CA ARG A 2 11.83 7.78 -2.47
C ARG A 2 10.37 7.76 -2.00
N PHE A 3 9.79 6.59 -1.78
CA PHE A 3 8.38 6.42 -1.42
C PHE A 3 8.17 5.72 -0.08
N ARG A 4 9.23 5.59 0.73
CA ARG A 4 9.15 4.93 2.03
C ARG A 4 8.40 5.84 3.01
N HIS A 5 7.44 5.30 3.72
CA HIS A 5 6.70 5.98 4.79
C HIS A 5 7.04 5.32 6.14
N PRO A 6 7.24 6.10 7.23
CA PRO A 6 7.57 5.55 8.55
C PRO A 6 6.47 4.64 9.11
N SER A 7 5.20 4.92 8.80
CA SER A 7 4.07 4.07 9.24
C SER A 7 3.99 2.71 8.54
N GLY A 8 4.86 2.42 7.57
CA GLY A 8 5.01 1.10 6.98
C GLY A 8 4.78 1.01 5.47
N ASP A 9 4.78 -0.22 4.97
CA ASP A 9 4.79 -0.50 3.52
C ASP A 9 3.45 -0.18 2.84
N ILE A 10 2.33 -0.33 3.53
CA ILE A 10 1.00 -0.01 2.98
C ILE A 10 0.89 1.48 2.65
N ALA A 11 1.34 2.33 3.57
CA ALA A 11 1.44 3.77 3.34
C ALA A 11 2.39 4.08 2.17
N SER A 12 3.53 3.38 2.11
CA SER A 12 4.50 3.51 1.01
C SER A 12 3.88 3.18 -0.36
N LEU A 13 3.08 2.11 -0.46
CA LEU A 13 2.35 1.73 -1.67
C LEU A 13 1.36 2.81 -2.12
N VAL A 14 0.66 3.44 -1.17
CA VAL A 14 -0.25 4.57 -1.48
C VAL A 14 0.51 5.76 -2.05
N LEU A 15 1.71 6.08 -1.51
CA LEU A 15 2.55 7.16 -2.04
C LEU A 15 3.01 6.88 -3.47
N VAL A 16 3.46 5.65 -3.76
CA VAL A 16 3.81 5.21 -5.12
C VAL A 16 2.63 5.39 -6.06
N TYR A 17 1.45 4.90 -5.64
CA TYR A 17 0.23 4.97 -6.44
C TYR A 17 -0.19 6.42 -6.72
N ARG A 18 -0.14 7.31 -5.72
CA ARG A 18 -0.44 8.75 -5.85
C ARG A 18 0.54 9.44 -6.81
N ALA A 19 1.83 9.15 -6.69
CA ALA A 19 2.86 9.71 -7.57
C ALA A 19 2.63 9.28 -9.04
N TYR A 20 2.35 7.99 -9.26
CA TYR A 20 2.03 7.47 -10.58
C TYR A 20 0.77 8.14 -11.16
N LEU A 21 -0.28 8.31 -10.35
CA LEU A 21 -1.50 9.01 -10.76
C LEU A 21 -1.24 10.44 -11.20
N LYS A 22 -0.41 11.21 -10.49
CA LYS A 22 -0.08 12.60 -10.85
C LYS A 22 0.44 12.67 -12.30
N ILE A 23 1.36 11.78 -12.65
CA ILE A 23 1.96 11.73 -14.00
C ILE A 23 0.96 11.28 -15.04
N THR A 24 0.09 10.32 -14.69
CA THR A 24 -0.98 9.90 -15.60
C THR A 24 -2.00 11.01 -15.88
N LYS A 25 -2.21 11.95 -14.94
CA LYS A 25 -3.15 13.06 -15.09
C LYS A 25 -2.52 14.28 -15.75
N SER A 26 -1.23 14.55 -15.54
CA SER A 26 -0.54 15.70 -16.14
C SER A 26 -0.56 15.67 -17.67
N GLY A 27 -0.51 14.48 -18.29
CA GLY A 27 -0.65 14.34 -19.75
C GLY A 27 -2.07 14.51 -20.31
N LYS A 28 -3.09 14.74 -19.47
CA LYS A 28 -4.47 15.05 -19.92
C LYS A 28 -4.81 16.54 -19.89
N LYS A 29 -4.00 17.39 -19.25
CA LYS A 29 -4.30 18.82 -19.04
C LYS A 29 -3.81 19.75 -20.16
N GLN A 30 -3.16 19.23 -21.21
CA GLN A 30 -2.62 20.02 -22.32
C GLN A 30 -3.41 19.84 -23.62
N GLN A 31 -4.75 19.76 -23.56
CA GLN A 31 -5.56 19.85 -24.78
C GLN A 31 -6.30 21.19 -24.75
N PRO A 32 -5.82 22.23 -25.46
CA PRO A 32 -6.68 23.35 -25.81
C PRO A 32 -7.75 22.82 -26.77
N GLU A 33 -8.99 23.16 -26.48
CA GLU A 33 -10.16 22.84 -27.28
C GLU A 33 -10.11 23.72 -28.53
N ASN A 34 -9.36 23.31 -29.56
CA ASN A 34 -9.52 23.74 -30.94
C ASN A 34 -8.54 23.01 -31.85
N GLY A 35 -9.07 22.38 -32.90
CA GLY A 35 -8.28 21.91 -34.05
C GLY A 35 -8.26 20.39 -34.20
N LEU A 36 -8.89 19.93 -35.28
CA LEU A 36 -8.76 18.58 -35.81
C LEU A 36 -7.27 18.20 -35.90
N SER A 37 -6.86 17.12 -35.24
CA SER A 37 -5.51 16.58 -35.39
C SER A 37 -5.51 15.07 -35.20
N ASN A 38 -4.98 14.38 -36.21
CA ASN A 38 -4.96 12.93 -36.36
C ASN A 38 -4.48 12.19 -35.10
N GLY A 39 -5.32 11.29 -34.61
CA GLY A 39 -5.29 10.72 -33.25
C GLY A 39 -4.27 9.62 -32.96
N THR A 40 -2.98 9.82 -33.23
CA THR A 40 -1.97 8.77 -32.95
C THR A 40 -0.72 9.19 -32.16
N ALA A 41 -0.43 10.49 -32.01
CA ALA A 41 0.82 10.95 -31.37
C ALA A 41 0.71 11.11 -29.84
N ALA A 42 -0.29 11.87 -29.36
CA ALA A 42 -0.42 12.20 -27.93
C ALA A 42 -0.55 10.96 -27.00
N GLY A 43 -1.16 9.88 -27.50
CA GLY A 43 -1.31 8.63 -26.76
C GLY A 43 -0.02 7.81 -26.64
N LYS A 44 0.90 7.93 -27.61
CA LYS A 44 2.20 7.24 -27.58
C LYS A 44 3.16 7.92 -26.60
N ASP A 45 3.21 9.25 -26.62
CA ASP A 45 4.09 10.04 -25.75
C ASP A 45 3.70 9.88 -24.27
N HIS A 46 2.40 9.82 -23.97
CA HIS A 46 1.94 9.58 -22.60
C HIS A 46 2.27 8.17 -22.09
N ARG A 47 2.16 7.16 -22.96
CA ARG A 47 2.55 5.78 -22.62
C ARG A 47 4.05 5.66 -22.42
N LEU A 48 4.85 6.36 -23.24
CA LEU A 48 6.29 6.41 -23.12
C LEU A 48 6.70 7.10 -21.81
N ALA A 49 6.13 8.27 -21.49
CA ALA A 49 6.38 8.99 -20.25
C ALA A 49 6.11 8.15 -18.98
N LYS A 50 5.02 7.36 -18.98
CA LYS A 50 4.73 6.42 -17.88
C LYS A 50 5.79 5.32 -17.77
N LYS A 51 6.19 4.72 -18.90
CA LYS A 51 7.20 3.66 -18.92
C LYS A 51 8.55 4.19 -18.44
N THR A 52 8.96 5.36 -18.93
CA THR A 52 10.20 6.03 -18.52
C THR A 52 10.17 6.33 -17.02
N TRP A 53 9.12 6.95 -16.51
CA TRP A 53 9.03 7.23 -15.08
C TRP A 53 9.07 5.97 -14.22
N CYS A 54 8.34 4.91 -14.61
CA CYS A 54 8.39 3.64 -13.90
C CYS A 54 9.80 3.05 -13.90
N ARG A 55 10.50 3.08 -15.05
CA ARG A 55 11.89 2.61 -15.16
C ARG A 55 12.82 3.41 -14.24
N ASP A 56 12.72 4.73 -14.26
CA ASP A 56 13.58 5.63 -13.47
C ASP A 56 13.33 5.49 -11.95
N ASN A 57 12.15 5.00 -11.56
CA ASN A 57 11.80 4.74 -10.16
C ASN A 57 11.87 3.25 -9.78
N PHE A 58 12.36 2.38 -10.68
CA PHE A 58 12.45 0.94 -10.48
C PHE A 58 11.11 0.28 -10.13
N LEU A 59 10.03 0.75 -10.77
CA LEU A 59 8.67 0.29 -10.57
C LEU A 59 8.19 -0.56 -11.76
N ASN A 60 7.37 -1.57 -11.48
CA ASN A 60 6.76 -2.36 -12.52
C ASN A 60 5.55 -1.64 -13.14
N ALA A 61 5.74 -1.12 -14.35
CA ALA A 61 4.72 -0.37 -15.08
C ALA A 61 3.44 -1.18 -15.35
N SER A 62 3.55 -2.48 -15.62
CA SER A 62 2.37 -3.32 -15.88
C SER A 62 1.55 -3.54 -14.61
N ARG A 63 2.22 -3.75 -13.47
CA ARG A 63 1.56 -3.89 -12.15
C ARG A 63 0.84 -2.61 -11.73
N LEU A 64 1.45 -1.44 -11.95
CA LEU A 64 0.79 -0.15 -11.68
C LEU A 64 -0.41 0.11 -12.60
N ALA A 65 -0.30 -0.24 -13.90
CA ALA A 65 -1.43 -0.17 -14.82
C ALA A 65 -2.57 -1.09 -14.40
N THR A 66 -2.27 -2.29 -13.90
CA THR A 66 -3.26 -3.21 -13.33
C THR A 66 -3.90 -2.62 -12.06
N ALA A 67 -3.11 -2.04 -11.16
CA ALA A 67 -3.63 -1.40 -9.95
C ALA A 67 -4.63 -0.28 -10.25
N LEU A 68 -4.39 0.54 -11.29
CA LEU A 68 -5.35 1.54 -11.77
C LEU A 68 -6.69 0.91 -12.20
N LYS A 69 -6.64 -0.20 -12.95
CA LYS A 69 -7.84 -0.92 -13.41
C LYS A 69 -8.61 -1.53 -12.24
N VAL A 70 -7.92 -2.22 -11.35
CA VAL A 70 -8.51 -2.84 -10.15
C VAL A 70 -9.19 -1.78 -9.29
N ARG A 71 -8.53 -0.62 -9.06
CA ARG A 71 -9.15 0.46 -8.30
C ARG A 71 -10.40 1.04 -8.98
N ALA A 72 -10.41 1.12 -10.31
CA ALA A 72 -11.60 1.56 -11.05
C ALA A 72 -12.76 0.55 -10.89
N GLN A 73 -12.47 -0.75 -10.93
CA GLN A 73 -13.44 -1.80 -10.68
C GLN A 73 -13.98 -1.76 -9.24
N LEU A 74 -13.09 -1.69 -8.24
CA LEU A 74 -13.48 -1.56 -6.83
C LEU A 74 -14.33 -0.31 -6.59
N LYS A 75 -13.98 0.81 -7.24
CA LYS A 75 -14.80 2.03 -7.22
C LYS A 75 -16.21 1.72 -7.73
N SER A 76 -16.34 1.07 -8.89
CA SER A 76 -17.65 0.71 -9.45
C SER A 76 -18.47 -0.17 -8.50
N ILE A 77 -17.84 -1.15 -7.85
CA ILE A 77 -18.49 -2.03 -6.89
C ILE A 77 -19.02 -1.22 -5.70
N VAL A 78 -18.19 -0.34 -5.12
CA VAL A 78 -18.60 0.50 -3.97
C VAL A 78 -19.79 1.40 -4.31
N HIS A 79 -19.88 1.90 -5.55
CA HIS A 79 -21.03 2.70 -5.97
C HIS A 79 -22.30 1.84 -6.10
N GLY A 80 -22.19 0.58 -6.49
CA GLY A 80 -23.31 -0.35 -6.62
C GLY A 80 -23.73 -1.04 -5.31
N SER A 81 -22.88 -1.05 -4.29
CA SER A 81 -23.08 -1.85 -3.07
C SER A 81 -23.77 -1.11 -1.92
N GLY A 82 -24.18 0.15 -2.11
CA GLY A 82 -24.83 0.94 -1.06
C GLY A 82 -23.91 1.41 0.07
N LEU A 83 -22.58 1.21 -0.05
CA LEU A 83 -21.55 1.64 0.91
C LEU A 83 -21.35 3.18 0.98
N GLY A 84 -22.20 3.94 0.29
CA GLY A 84 -22.20 5.40 0.29
C GLY A 84 -21.11 6.02 -0.58
N HIS A 85 -20.91 7.34 -0.40
CA HIS A 85 -19.90 8.09 -1.14
C HIS A 85 -18.50 7.82 -0.56
N MET A 86 -17.54 7.54 -1.45
CA MET A 86 -16.13 7.42 -1.04
C MET A 86 -15.62 8.74 -0.46
N ARG A 87 -15.20 8.71 0.80
CA ARG A 87 -14.54 9.83 1.46
C ARG A 87 -13.01 9.67 1.41
N SER A 88 -12.30 10.79 1.50
CA SER A 88 -10.83 10.81 1.52
C SER A 88 -10.38 11.90 2.49
N CYS A 89 -9.49 11.55 3.41
CA CYS A 89 -8.86 12.45 4.38
C CYS A 89 -7.57 13.12 3.83
N GLY A 90 -7.26 12.91 2.54
CA GLY A 90 -6.14 13.58 1.88
C GLY A 90 -4.80 12.95 2.27
N GLU A 91 -3.92 13.72 2.92
CA GLU A 91 -2.56 13.27 3.29
C GLU A 91 -2.50 12.50 4.62
N ASP A 92 -3.59 12.46 5.39
CA ASP A 92 -3.66 11.60 6.58
C ASP A 92 -3.67 10.12 6.19
N LEU A 93 -2.62 9.39 6.61
CA LEU A 93 -2.46 7.95 6.39
C LEU A 93 -2.75 7.13 7.67
N ASP A 94 -3.09 7.76 8.78
CA ASP A 94 -3.42 7.06 10.03
C ASP A 94 -4.76 6.33 9.89
N SER A 95 -5.73 7.00 9.27
CA SER A 95 -7.03 6.41 8.91
C SER A 95 -6.90 5.17 8.01
N LEU A 96 -5.92 5.18 7.10
CA LEU A 96 -5.59 4.02 6.26
C LEU A 96 -5.06 2.85 7.10
N THR A 97 -4.15 3.16 8.02
CA THR A 97 -3.50 2.16 8.88
C THR A 97 -4.53 1.51 9.82
N ARG A 98 -5.42 2.30 10.42
CA ARG A 98 -6.55 1.80 11.23
C ARG A 98 -7.47 0.88 10.44
N ALA A 99 -7.90 1.30 9.26
CA ALA A 99 -8.76 0.48 8.40
C ALA A 99 -8.09 -0.85 8.01
N PHE A 100 -6.77 -0.86 7.82
CA PHE A 100 -6.05 -2.10 7.57
C PHE A 100 -6.00 -3.00 8.80
N PHE A 101 -5.77 -2.43 9.99
CA PHE A 101 -5.76 -3.19 11.24
C PHE A 101 -7.09 -3.86 11.55
N GLU A 102 -8.22 -3.26 11.17
CA GLU A 102 -9.55 -3.87 11.35
C GLU A 102 -9.71 -5.19 10.60
N VAL A 103 -9.03 -5.35 9.46
CA VAL A 103 -9.16 -6.54 8.59
C VAL A 103 -8.00 -7.51 8.76
N ALA A 104 -6.79 -7.01 8.99
CA ALA A 104 -5.56 -7.81 9.09
C ALA A 104 -5.10 -8.01 10.54
N PHE A 105 -6.02 -7.95 11.51
CA PHE A 105 -5.68 -8.12 12.93
C PHE A 105 -5.02 -9.47 13.21
N SER A 106 -5.48 -10.54 12.55
CA SER A 106 -4.93 -11.89 12.69
C SER A 106 -3.49 -12.04 12.22
N ASP A 107 -3.05 -11.17 11.31
CA ASP A 107 -1.75 -11.28 10.65
C ASP A 107 -0.68 -10.42 11.35
N GLN A 108 -1.01 -9.90 12.54
CA GLN A 108 -0.09 -9.09 13.33
C GLN A 108 0.99 -9.95 13.97
N VAL A 109 2.23 -9.49 13.85
CA VAL A 109 3.38 -10.09 14.53
C VAL A 109 3.84 -9.12 15.61
N ALA A 110 3.80 -9.56 16.86
CA ALA A 110 4.40 -8.84 17.97
C ALA A 110 5.88 -9.21 18.07
N VAL A 111 6.76 -8.23 17.87
CA VAL A 111 8.18 -8.41 18.22
C VAL A 111 8.29 -8.20 19.72
N LEU A 112 8.47 -9.29 20.47
CA LEU A 112 8.85 -9.18 21.87
C LEU A 112 10.23 -8.53 21.91
N ALA A 113 10.29 -7.28 22.35
CA ALA A 113 11.56 -6.66 22.66
C ALA A 113 12.20 -7.52 23.75
N SER A 114 13.24 -8.28 23.39
CA SER A 114 14.12 -8.88 24.39
C SER A 114 14.77 -7.72 25.12
N ARG A 115 14.15 -7.29 26.21
CA ARG A 115 14.89 -6.58 27.24
C ARG A 115 15.87 -7.62 27.77
N ALA A 116 17.14 -7.40 27.49
CA ALA A 116 18.24 -8.06 28.20
C ALA A 116 18.18 -7.83 29.72
N ASP A 117 17.27 -6.96 30.20
CA ASP A 117 16.96 -6.69 31.60
C ASP A 117 15.48 -6.89 31.92
N GLN A 118 14.93 -8.09 31.70
CA GLN A 118 13.67 -8.48 32.35
C GLN A 118 13.96 -9.47 33.48
N GLU A 119 14.21 -8.86 34.64
CA GLU A 119 13.89 -9.43 35.94
C GLU A 119 12.56 -10.18 35.85
N LYS A 120 12.58 -11.42 36.35
CA LYS A 120 11.51 -12.43 36.32
C LYS A 120 10.10 -11.83 36.44
N SER A 121 9.50 -11.50 35.30
CA SER A 121 8.07 -11.22 35.20
C SER A 121 7.36 -12.55 34.99
N THR A 122 6.76 -13.05 36.06
CA THR A 122 5.84 -14.18 36.09
C THR A 122 4.67 -13.91 35.15
N LEU A 123 4.76 -14.40 33.91
CA LEU A 123 3.59 -14.61 33.08
C LEU A 123 2.64 -15.55 33.85
N PRO A 124 1.35 -15.20 34.04
CA PRO A 124 0.44 -15.90 34.95
C PRO A 124 0.07 -17.33 34.51
N TYR A 125 0.63 -17.81 33.39
CA TYR A 125 0.28 -19.10 32.79
C TYR A 125 1.46 -20.08 32.69
N TYR A 126 2.67 -19.69 33.09
CA TYR A 126 3.82 -20.59 33.06
C TYR A 126 4.19 -21.01 34.47
N ASP A 127 3.78 -22.21 34.88
CA ASP A 127 4.25 -22.86 36.11
C ASP A 127 5.52 -23.66 35.80
N PRO A 128 6.71 -23.21 36.21
CA PRO A 128 7.96 -23.91 35.96
C PRO A 128 8.04 -25.27 36.66
N LEU A 129 7.16 -25.54 37.64
CA LEU A 129 7.15 -26.80 38.40
C LEU A 129 6.53 -27.96 37.62
N ASN A 130 5.77 -27.67 36.56
CA ASN A 130 5.11 -28.67 35.70
C ASN A 130 5.80 -28.86 34.34
N ALA A 131 6.99 -28.28 34.14
CA ALA A 131 7.73 -28.47 32.89
C ALA A 131 8.17 -29.94 32.74
N PRO A 132 7.84 -30.63 31.62
CA PRO A 132 8.24 -32.01 31.41
C PRO A 132 9.77 -32.11 31.37
N LYS A 133 10.34 -32.86 32.31
CA LYS A 133 11.79 -33.08 32.42
C LYS A 133 12.30 -33.80 31.16
N ALA A 134 13.01 -33.07 30.31
CA ALA A 134 13.70 -33.65 29.15
C ALA A 134 14.71 -34.69 29.63
N ARG A 135 14.50 -35.96 29.25
CA ARG A 135 15.47 -37.05 29.45
C ARG A 135 16.76 -36.72 28.71
N ARG A 136 17.85 -36.46 29.44
CA ARG A 136 19.21 -36.49 28.86
C ARG A 136 19.49 -37.92 28.42
N ARG A 137 19.70 -38.11 27.11
CA ARG A 137 20.32 -39.34 26.58
C ARG A 137 21.80 -39.28 26.94
N GLN A 138 22.28 -40.32 27.62
CA GLN A 138 23.71 -40.62 27.80
C GLN A 138 24.27 -41.17 26.49
#